data_AF-A0A1Z9MXP4-F1
#
_entry.id   AF-A0A1Z9MXP4-F1
#
_cell.length_a   1.000
_cell.length_b   1.000
_cell.length_c   1.000
_cell.angle_alpha   90.00
_cell.angle_beta   90.00
_cell.angle_gamma   90.00
#
_symmetry.space_group_name_H-M   'P 1'
#
loop_
_entity.id
_entity.type
_entity.pdbx_description
1 polymer ?
#
loop_
_entity_poly.entity_id
_entity_poly.type
_entity_poly.pdbx_seq_one_letter_code
_entity_poly.pdbx_strand_id
1 'polypeptide(L)' 'MTKVLIVDNGIEFDSLTVRERPSGGAETAFVSLVEELAKLDLDIKVYNNAKNTGNINGVSWNK' A
#
# COMPACT_ATOMS: atom_id res chain seq x y z
N MET A 1 17.29 -5.12 7.56
CA MET A 1 16.34 -4.37 6.73
C MET A 1 16.36 -4.82 5.27
N THR A 2 15.44 -5.72 4.93
CA THR A 2 15.20 -6.18 3.55
C THR A 2 14.22 -5.24 2.86
N LYS A 3 14.42 -4.94 1.57
CA LYS A 3 13.56 -4.04 0.80
C LYS A 3 12.58 -4.86 -0.05
N VAL A 4 11.31 -4.48 -0.02
CA VAL A 4 10.26 -5.09 -0.84
C VAL A 4 9.62 -4.00 -1.69
N LEU A 5 9.75 -4.15 -3.01
CA LEU A 5 9.09 -3.28 -3.99
C LEU A 5 7.91 -4.04 -4.59
N ILE A 6 6.73 -3.43 -4.51
CA ILE A 6 5.52 -3.96 -5.13
C ILE A 6 5.03 -2.92 -6.13
N VAL A 7 4.72 -3.36 -7.34
CA VAL A 7 4.29 -2.49 -8.43
C VAL A 7 2.93 -2.95 -8.92
N ASP A 8 1.97 -2.04 -8.95
CA ASP A 8 0.61 -2.29 -9.44
C ASP A 8 0.18 -1.11 -10.34
N ASN A 9 -0.06 -1.38 -11.61
CA ASN A 9 -0.59 -0.36 -12.54
C ASN A 9 -2.11 -0.51 -12.75
N GLY A 10 -2.81 -0.97 -11.72
CA GLY A 10 -4.24 -1.17 -11.67
C GLY A 10 -4.98 0.09 -11.27
N ILE A 11 -6.07 -0.07 -10.51
CA ILE A 11 -6.90 1.06 -10.10
C ILE A 11 -6.27 1.85 -8.94
N GLU A 12 -6.83 3.03 -8.66
CA GLU A 12 -6.40 3.88 -7.54
C GLU A 12 -6.80 3.28 -6.18
N PHE A 13 -5.80 2.92 -5.38
CA PHE A 13 -5.97 2.58 -3.97
C PHE A 13 -4.69 2.88 -3.16
N ASP A 14 -4.85 3.18 -1.88
CA ASP A 14 -3.78 3.34 -0.90
C ASP A 14 -4.33 3.09 0.52
N SER A 15 -3.45 3.18 1.52
CA SER A 15 -3.79 3.02 2.93
C SER A 15 -4.92 3.96 3.42
N LEU A 16 -5.18 5.10 2.82
CA LEU A 16 -6.29 5.97 3.25
C LEU A 16 -7.55 5.67 2.45
N THR A 17 -7.45 5.61 1.12
CA THR A 17 -8.63 5.47 0.27
C THR A 17 -9.44 4.22 0.56
N VAL A 18 -8.79 3.10 0.95
CA VAL A 18 -9.52 1.87 1.26
C VAL A 18 -10.42 1.97 2.49
N ARG A 19 -10.19 2.98 3.34
CA ARG A 19 -10.97 3.28 4.55
C ARG A 19 -11.99 4.39 4.33
N GLU A 20 -11.81 5.23 3.31
CA GLU A 20 -12.68 6.37 3.00
C GLU A 20 -13.88 6.01 2.12
N ARG A 21 -13.77 4.95 1.30
CA ARG A 21 -14.81 4.55 0.34
C ARG A 21 -14.92 3.03 0.23
N PRO A 22 -16.06 2.51 -0.27
CA PRO A 22 -16.17 1.11 -0.63
C PRO A 22 -15.02 0.70 -1.55
N SER A 23 -14.25 -0.29 -1.12
CA SER A 23 -13.14 -0.86 -1.87
C SER A 23 -13.41 -2.35 -2.11
N GLY A 24 -12.87 -2.89 -3.20
CA GLY A 24 -13.00 -4.31 -3.49
C GLY A 24 -12.16 -5.17 -2.53
N GLY A 25 -12.36 -6.49 -2.65
CA GLY A 25 -11.63 -7.44 -1.82
C GLY A 25 -10.12 -7.47 -2.12
N ALA A 26 -9.74 -7.22 -3.38
CA ALA A 26 -8.34 -7.25 -3.80
C ALA A 26 -7.55 -6.08 -3.19
N GLU A 27 -8.10 -4.86 -3.27
CA GLU A 27 -7.49 -3.64 -2.74
C GLU A 27 -7.38 -3.70 -1.21
N THR A 28 -8.44 -4.19 -0.55
CA THR A 28 -8.47 -4.36 0.90
C THR A 28 -7.43 -5.38 1.36
N ALA A 29 -7.33 -6.52 0.69
CA ALA A 29 -6.35 -7.56 1.00
C ALA A 29 -4.93 -7.08 0.74
N PHE A 30 -4.70 -6.37 -0.37
CA PHE A 30 -3.40 -5.80 -0.71
C PHE A 30 -2.93 -4.83 0.37
N VAL A 31 -3.76 -3.83 0.72
CA VAL A 31 -3.41 -2.85 1.76
C VAL A 31 -3.12 -3.54 3.09
N SER A 32 -3.97 -4.49 3.48
CA SER A 32 -3.76 -5.26 4.72
C SER A 32 -2.43 -6.01 4.71
N LEU A 33 -2.07 -6.66 3.60
CA LEU A 33 -0.81 -7.38 3.45
C LEU A 33 0.39 -6.44 3.62
N VAL A 34 0.42 -5.32 2.88
CA VAL A 34 1.58 -4.43 2.90
C VAL A 34 1.75 -3.73 4.26
N GLU A 35 0.66 -3.43 4.94
CA GLU A 35 0.69 -2.85 6.29
C GLU A 35 1.15 -3.85 7.35
N GLU A 36 0.74 -5.14 7.27
CA GLU A 36 1.27 -6.16 8.19
C GLU A 36 2.75 -6.45 7.94
N LEU A 37 3.19 -6.46 6.67
CA LEU A 37 4.62 -6.62 6.35
C LEU A 37 5.46 -5.43 6.84
N ALA A 38 4.91 -4.22 6.80
CA ALA A 38 5.59 -3.01 7.28
C ALA A 38 5.81 -2.99 8.81
N LYS A 39 5.15 -3.86 9.58
CA LYS A 39 5.40 -4.03 11.02
C LYS A 39 6.64 -4.87 11.32
N LEU A 40 7.20 -5.55 10.32
CA LEU A 40 8.43 -6.33 10.43
C LEU A 40 9.66 -5.46 10.11
N ASP A 41 10.88 -6.01 10.16
CA ASP A 41 12.11 -5.30 9.73
C ASP A 41 12.25 -5.24 8.18
N LEU A 42 11.16 -4.82 7.51
CA LEU A 42 11.02 -4.70 6.07
C LEU A 42 10.77 -3.25 5.66
N ASP A 43 11.46 -2.78 4.62
CA ASP A 43 11.19 -1.51 3.95
C ASP A 43 10.24 -1.76 2.77
N ILE A 44 8.94 -1.53 3.00
CA ILE A 44 7.88 -1.77 2.02
C ILE A 44 7.64 -0.52 1.18
N LYS A 45 7.78 -0.67 -0.14
CA LYS A 45 7.46 0.38 -1.13
C LYS A 45 6.46 -0.12 -2.13
N VAL A 46 5.39 0.65 -2.31
CA VAL A 46 4.36 0.38 -3.32
C VAL A 46 4.42 1.48 -4.36
N TYR A 47 4.53 1.09 -5.63
CA TYR A 47 4.37 1.98 -6.78
C TYR A 47 3.07 1.64 -7.47
N ASN A 48 2.08 2.51 -7.34
CA ASN A 48 0.79 2.32 -7.96
C ASN A 48 0.08 3.66 -8.23
N ASN A 49 -1.17 3.58 -8.65
CA ASN A 49 -2.02 4.75 -8.86
C ASN A 49 -2.55 5.34 -7.53
N ALA A 50 -1.79 5.29 -6.43
CA ALA A 50 -2.18 5.87 -5.14
C ALA A 50 -2.59 7.34 -5.26
N LYS A 51 -3.66 7.70 -4.56
CA LYS A 51 -4.10 9.09 -4.43
C LYS A 51 -3.23 9.82 -3.41
N ASN A 52 -2.87 9.13 -2.33
CA ASN A 52 -2.06 9.63 -1.23
C ASN A 52 -0.67 8.99 -1.28
N THR A 53 0.35 9.77 -1.62
CA THR A 53 1.76 9.34 -1.63
C THR A 53 2.46 9.67 -0.31
N GLY A 54 3.50 8.92 0.03
CA GLY A 54 4.30 9.11 1.25
C GLY A 54 4.30 7.86 2.13
N ASN A 55 4.84 8.00 3.35
CA ASN A 55 4.80 6.90 4.33
C ASN A 55 3.45 6.93 5.08
N ILE A 56 2.62 5.93 4.85
CA ILE A 56 1.31 5.78 5.47
C ILE A 56 1.21 4.36 6.01
N ASN A 57 0.95 4.23 7.31
CA ASN A 57 0.88 2.94 8.02
C ASN A 57 2.15 2.07 7.82
N GLY A 58 3.32 2.71 7.76
CA GLY A 58 4.60 2.03 7.58
C GLY A 58 4.95 1.69 6.13
N VAL A 59 4.05 1.92 5.17
CA VAL A 59 4.24 1.63 3.75
C VAL A 59 4.57 2.91 3.00
N SER A 60 5.61 2.87 2.16
CA SER A 60 5.95 4.00 1.28
C SER A 60 5.19 3.91 -0.04
N TRP A 61 4.13 4.71 -0.18
CA TRP A 61 3.32 4.82 -1.39
C TRP A 61 3.90 5.85 -2.37
N ASN A 62 4.13 5.43 -3.61
CA ASN A 62 4.72 6.22 -4.68
C ASN A 62 3.92 6.03 -5.98
N LYS A 63 4.03 6.99 -6.91
CA LYS A 63 3.41 6.95 -8.23
C LYS A 63 4.46 6.86 -9.32
#